data_AF-A0A7Y9NA96-F1
#
_entry.id   AF-A0A7Y9NA96-F1
#
_cell.length_a   1.000
_cell.length_b   1.000
_cell.length_c   1.000
_cell.angle_alpha   90.00
_cell.angle_beta   90.00
_cell.angle_gamma   90.00
#
_symmetry.space_group_name_H-M   'P 1'
#
loop_
_entity.id
_entity.type
_entity.pdbx_description
1 polymer ?
#
loop_
_entity_poly.entity_id
_entity_poly.type
_entity_poly.pdbx_seq_one_letter_code
_entity_poly.pdbx_strand_id
1 'polypeptide(L)'
;MAEKPINKEGTAAGRKVLELLRKYPDGLTAAEIRAQIGGDVGNQEQLMRRLRHLRKHYDIPFSIEGGRKAYRYKGEKQNVHTDSGAISGKQRARILNLAKGKCQMCGRTVDGDDIKLQVDHRIPQTWGGLTVDENLWAICVQCNHGKRDFFKSFDPAEMAELIAIESVHERIARFLKMHEGEWVDSDKIEDIANVRERQEDWQKRLRELRYPVVGLDIETTRYTTEQGFVRSRYKLVKWADLPSNHQQLIRAWDNKKKRPEIKLQLGIA
;
A
#
# COMPACT_ATOMS: atom_id res chain seq x y z
N MET A 1 28.74 1.46 -8.97
CA MET A 1 28.87 1.47 -7.50
C MET A 1 28.24 0.19 -6.99
N ALA A 2 28.98 -0.67 -6.28
CA ALA A 2 28.42 -1.91 -5.75
C ALA A 2 27.31 -1.59 -4.74
N GLU A 3 26.12 -2.17 -4.91
CA GLU A 3 25.02 -2.03 -3.95
C GLU A 3 25.48 -2.57 -2.60
N LYS A 4 25.44 -1.72 -1.57
CA LYS A 4 25.74 -2.12 -0.21
C LYS A 4 24.67 -3.14 0.20
N PRO A 5 25.05 -4.34 0.70
CA PRO A 5 24.07 -5.38 1.02
C PRO A 5 23.06 -4.84 2.05
N ILE A 6 21.77 -5.05 1.77
CA ILE A 6 20.68 -4.59 2.64
C ILE A 6 20.77 -5.34 3.96
N ASN A 7 20.88 -4.61 5.08
CA ASN A 7 20.87 -5.18 6.42
C ASN A 7 19.42 -5.59 6.80
N LYS A 8 19.03 -6.81 6.42
CA LYS A 8 17.70 -7.37 6.62
C LYS A 8 17.32 -7.50 8.11
N GLU A 9 18.30 -7.70 8.99
CA GLU A 9 18.06 -7.82 10.43
C GLU A 9 18.03 -6.46 11.16
N GLY A 10 18.57 -5.42 10.52
CA GLY A 10 18.60 -4.04 11.00
C GLY A 10 19.60 -3.80 12.14
N THR A 11 19.45 -4.49 13.27
CA THR A 11 20.31 -4.34 14.45
C THR A 11 20.78 -5.71 14.96
N ALA A 12 21.86 -5.76 15.75
CA ALA A 12 22.30 -6.99 16.40
C ALA A 12 21.20 -7.63 17.25
N ALA A 13 20.44 -6.81 17.99
CA ALA A 13 19.27 -7.27 18.73
C ALA A 13 18.12 -7.75 17.83
N GLY A 14 17.93 -7.14 16.65
CA GLY A 14 16.98 -7.63 15.64
C GLY A 14 17.36 -9.02 15.11
N ARG A 15 18.66 -9.26 14.88
CA ARG A 15 19.18 -10.58 14.51
C ARG A 15 18.90 -11.62 15.60
N LYS A 16 19.15 -11.29 16.87
CA LYS A 16 18.82 -12.18 18.01
C LYS A 16 17.33 -12.52 18.07
N VAL A 17 16.44 -11.55 17.81
CA VAL A 17 14.98 -11.79 17.75
C VAL A 17 14.64 -12.77 16.62
N LEU A 18 15.22 -12.60 15.43
CA LEU A 18 14.98 -13.49 14.30
C LEU A 18 15.49 -14.92 14.57
N GLU A 19 16.71 -15.05 15.07
CA GLU A 19 17.30 -16.34 15.47
C GLU A 19 16.46 -17.04 16.52
N LEU A 20 15.91 -16.28 17.47
CA LEU A 20 15.01 -16.82 18.47
C LEU A 20 13.73 -17.36 17.81
N LEU A 21 13.04 -16.56 16.99
CA LEU A 21 11.81 -17.00 16.34
C LEU A 21 12.01 -18.21 15.41
N ARG A 22 13.19 -18.38 14.82
CA ARG A 22 13.55 -19.59 14.05
C ARG A 22 13.64 -20.85 14.91
N LYS A 23 14.02 -20.72 16.18
CA LYS A 23 14.12 -21.86 17.12
C LYS A 23 12.77 -22.28 17.70
N TYR A 24 11.77 -21.39 17.68
CA TYR A 24 10.45 -21.61 18.26
C TYR A 24 9.36 -21.50 17.16
N PRO A 25 9.13 -22.58 16.38
CA PRO A 25 8.18 -22.56 15.27
C PRO A 25 6.73 -22.32 15.70
N ASP A 26 6.37 -22.73 16.93
CA ASP A 26 5.05 -22.49 17.53
C ASP A 26 4.83 -21.00 17.89
N GLY A 27 5.92 -20.23 17.95
CA GLY A 27 5.92 -18.80 18.18
C GLY A 27 6.15 -18.41 19.63
N LEU A 28 6.39 -17.12 19.83
CA LEU A 28 6.65 -16.53 21.14
C LEU A 28 5.91 -15.22 21.30
N THR A 29 5.40 -14.97 22.50
CA THR A 29 4.83 -13.68 22.89
C THR A 29 5.92 -12.62 23.06
N ALA A 30 5.53 -11.34 23.00
CA ALA A 30 6.45 -10.23 23.25
C ALA A 30 7.07 -10.25 24.67
N ALA A 31 6.43 -10.90 25.65
CA ALA A 31 7.00 -11.09 26.98
C ALA A 31 8.10 -12.16 26.97
N GLU A 32 7.84 -13.31 26.34
CA GLU A 32 8.82 -14.41 26.22
C GLU A 32 10.04 -14.01 25.40
N ILE A 33 9.85 -13.30 24.29
CA ILE A 33 10.96 -12.79 23.46
C ILE A 33 11.88 -11.89 24.30
N ARG A 34 11.31 -10.98 25.11
CA ARG A 34 12.09 -10.10 25.98
C ARG A 34 12.75 -10.86 27.13
N ALA A 35 12.06 -11.83 27.72
CA ALA A 35 12.60 -12.63 28.81
C ALA A 35 13.81 -13.46 28.35
N GLN A 36 13.75 -14.05 27.15
CA GLN A 36 14.83 -14.90 26.63
C GLN A 36 16.02 -14.12 26.08
N ILE A 37 15.81 -12.94 25.47
CA ILE A 37 16.91 -12.14 24.91
C ILE A 37 17.46 -11.13 25.92
N GLY A 38 16.67 -10.77 26.93
CA GLY A 38 17.06 -9.83 27.98
C GLY A 38 17.16 -8.37 27.53
N GLY A 39 18.03 -7.61 28.19
CA GLY A 39 18.17 -6.15 28.04
C GLY A 39 18.52 -5.67 26.62
N ASP A 40 19.09 -6.52 25.77
CA ASP A 40 19.50 -6.17 24.40
C ASP A 40 18.34 -5.80 23.47
N VAL A 41 17.16 -6.38 23.70
CA VAL A 41 15.93 -6.05 22.95
C VAL A 41 15.29 -4.77 23.50
N GLY A 42 15.61 -4.42 24.75
CA GLY A 42 15.06 -3.28 25.46
C GLY A 42 13.54 -3.37 25.66
N ASN A 43 12.89 -2.21 25.75
CA ASN A 43 11.48 -2.15 26.14
C ASN A 43 10.52 -2.68 25.04
N GLN A 44 9.23 -2.80 25.38
CA GLN A 44 8.23 -3.31 24.45
C GLN A 44 8.15 -2.52 23.14
N GLU A 45 8.27 -1.19 23.19
CA GLU A 45 8.25 -0.35 21.98
C GLU A 45 9.44 -0.65 21.06
N GLN A 46 10.62 -0.80 21.66
CA GLN A 46 11.84 -1.14 20.95
C GLN A 46 11.78 -2.56 20.34
N LEU A 47 11.21 -3.55 21.04
CA LEU A 47 10.93 -4.86 20.45
C LEU A 47 9.97 -4.75 19.26
N MET A 48 8.87 -4.02 19.43
CA MET A 48 7.88 -3.85 18.36
C MET A 48 8.49 -3.16 17.13
N ARG A 49 9.42 -2.22 17.32
CA ARG A 49 10.19 -1.61 16.22
C ARG A 49 11.05 -2.64 15.48
N ARG A 50 11.71 -3.55 16.21
CA ARG A 50 12.52 -4.62 15.61
C ARG A 50 11.66 -5.63 14.85
N LEU A 51 10.55 -6.08 15.43
CA LEU A 51 9.59 -6.96 14.75
C LEU A 51 9.03 -6.33 13.48
N ARG A 52 8.72 -5.03 13.50
CA ARG A 52 8.33 -4.29 12.28
C ARG A 52 9.43 -4.28 11.22
N HIS A 53 10.69 -4.10 11.61
CA HIS A 53 11.83 -4.15 10.69
C HIS A 53 11.99 -5.55 10.08
N LEU A 54 12.00 -6.59 10.91
CA LEU A 54 12.12 -7.98 10.44
C LEU A 54 11.00 -8.36 9.47
N ARG A 55 9.75 -7.94 9.76
CA ARG A 55 8.59 -8.20 8.89
C ARG A 55 8.68 -7.60 7.48
N LYS A 56 9.61 -6.67 7.23
CA LYS A 56 9.91 -6.20 5.87
C LYS A 56 10.48 -7.32 5.01
N HIS A 57 11.37 -8.13 5.59
CA HIS A 57 12.14 -9.13 4.87
C HIS A 57 11.70 -10.57 5.16
N TYR A 58 11.00 -10.80 6.27
CA TYR A 58 10.62 -12.12 6.74
C TYR A 58 9.10 -12.23 6.94
N ASP A 59 8.53 -13.39 6.64
CA ASP A 59 7.13 -13.69 6.98
C ASP A 59 7.05 -14.03 8.47
N ILE A 60 6.51 -13.09 9.26
CA ILE A 60 6.40 -13.22 10.71
C ILE A 60 4.96 -12.89 11.15
N PRO A 61 3.97 -13.77 10.89
CA PRO A 61 2.60 -13.56 11.34
C PRO A 61 2.49 -13.60 12.87
N PHE A 62 1.31 -13.26 13.38
CA PHE A 62 0.99 -13.47 14.79
C PHE A 62 -0.37 -14.15 14.96
N SER A 63 -0.47 -15.02 15.96
CA SER A 63 -1.72 -15.60 16.49
C SER A 63 -2.07 -14.95 17.82
N ILE A 64 -3.34 -15.02 18.22
CA ILE A 64 -3.77 -14.66 19.57
C ILE A 64 -3.86 -15.93 20.39
N GLU A 65 -3.01 -16.06 21.40
CA GLU A 65 -2.95 -17.20 22.32
C GLU A 65 -3.07 -16.66 23.75
N GLY A 66 -4.11 -17.10 24.48
CA GLY A 66 -4.38 -16.62 25.84
C GLY A 66 -4.50 -15.09 25.94
N GLY A 67 -5.05 -14.44 24.91
CA GLY A 67 -5.18 -12.98 24.83
C GLY A 67 -3.89 -12.22 24.49
N ARG A 68 -2.79 -12.92 24.18
CA ARG A 68 -1.49 -12.31 23.82
C ARG A 68 -1.12 -12.64 22.39
N LYS A 69 -0.38 -11.74 21.74
CA LYS A 69 0.13 -11.97 20.37
C LYS A 69 1.38 -12.84 20.44
N ALA A 70 1.30 -14.06 19.88
CA ALA A 70 2.44 -14.94 19.66
C ALA A 70 2.95 -14.77 18.23
N TYR A 71 4.23 -14.45 18.07
CA TYR A 71 4.89 -14.18 16.78
C TYR A 71 5.58 -15.43 16.28
N ARG A 72 5.37 -15.81 15.02
CA ARG A 72 5.94 -17.04 14.41
C ARG A 72 6.77 -16.71 13.19
N TYR A 73 7.91 -17.37 12.99
CA TYR A 73 8.67 -17.26 11.73
C TYR A 73 8.18 -18.30 10.73
N LYS A 74 7.82 -17.87 9.51
CA LYS A 74 7.37 -18.75 8.42
C LYS A 74 8.32 -18.81 7.23
N GLY A 75 9.31 -17.93 7.16
CA GLY A 75 10.29 -17.92 6.07
C GLY A 75 10.78 -16.52 5.73
N GLU A 76 11.63 -16.45 4.71
CA GLU A 76 12.04 -15.20 4.09
C GLU A 76 11.07 -14.85 2.95
N LYS A 77 10.72 -13.57 2.83
CA LYS A 77 9.87 -13.09 1.73
C LYS A 77 10.70 -13.05 0.44
N GLN A 78 10.16 -13.62 -0.63
CA GLN A 78 10.75 -13.53 -1.96
C GLN A 78 10.39 -12.17 -2.61
N ASN A 79 11.28 -11.63 -3.45
CA ASN A 79 11.04 -10.40 -4.25
C ASN A 79 10.72 -9.12 -3.46
N VAL A 80 11.37 -8.92 -2.31
CA VAL A 80 11.17 -7.69 -1.52
C VAL A 80 12.04 -6.55 -2.08
N HIS A 81 11.45 -5.64 -2.86
CA HIS A 81 12.04 -4.34 -3.18
C HIS A 81 11.87 -3.35 -2.01
N THR A 82 12.49 -3.61 -0.87
CA THR A 82 12.46 -2.68 0.28
C THR A 82 13.86 -2.30 0.70
N ASP A 83 14.07 -1.01 0.97
CA ASP A 83 15.29 -0.54 1.62
C ASP A 83 15.17 -0.54 3.15
N SER A 84 16.25 -0.11 3.82
CA SER A 84 16.30 -0.03 5.29
C SER A 84 15.15 0.77 5.90
N GLY A 85 14.54 1.66 5.11
CA GLY A 85 13.51 2.57 5.55
C GLY A 85 14.01 3.80 6.31
N ALA A 86 15.32 3.92 6.51
CA ALA A 86 15.92 4.98 7.31
C ALA A 86 16.08 6.25 6.46
N ILE A 87 15.37 7.31 6.85
CA ILE A 87 15.53 8.63 6.26
C ILE A 87 16.76 9.29 6.88
N SER A 88 17.79 9.54 6.07
CA SER A 88 19.00 10.21 6.55
C SER A 88 18.73 11.67 6.94
N GLY A 89 19.58 12.25 7.80
CA GLY A 89 19.49 13.67 8.16
C GLY A 89 19.57 14.61 6.94
N LYS A 90 20.40 14.26 5.94
CA LYS A 90 20.52 14.99 4.67
C LYS A 90 19.22 14.94 3.85
N GLN A 91 18.59 13.77 3.73
CA GLN A 91 17.29 13.64 3.06
C GLN A 91 16.23 14.42 3.82
N ARG A 92 16.18 14.30 5.15
CA ARG A 92 15.22 15.02 5.98
C ARG A 92 15.31 16.53 5.78
N ALA A 93 16.51 17.10 5.87
CA ALA A 93 16.74 18.53 5.68
C ALA A 93 16.32 18.99 4.28
N ARG A 94 16.64 18.21 3.24
CA ARG A 94 16.28 18.51 1.85
C ARG A 94 14.77 18.53 1.63
N ILE A 95 14.05 17.50 2.07
CA ILE A 95 12.60 17.40 1.88
C ILE A 95 11.87 18.51 2.65
N LEU A 96 12.32 18.84 3.87
CA LEU A 96 11.77 19.98 4.62
C LEU A 96 12.04 21.32 3.93
N ASN A 97 13.23 21.52 3.35
CA ASN A 97 13.57 22.74 2.61
C ASN A 97 12.69 22.90 1.35
N LEU A 98 12.50 21.82 0.58
CA LEU A 98 11.64 21.81 -0.61
C LEU A 98 10.18 22.14 -0.29
N ALA A 99 9.71 21.75 0.91
CA ALA A 99 8.35 22.00 1.35
C ALA A 99 8.07 23.46 1.74
N LYS A 100 9.11 24.30 1.93
CA LYS A 100 8.99 25.74 2.23
C LYS A 100 8.00 26.05 3.37
N GLY A 101 8.06 25.27 4.45
CA GLY A 101 7.18 25.45 5.61
C GLY A 101 5.71 25.10 5.36
N LYS A 102 5.37 24.43 4.25
CA LYS A 102 4.00 24.02 3.90
C LYS A 102 3.84 22.50 4.01
N CYS A 103 2.74 22.05 4.61
CA CYS A 103 2.34 20.66 4.56
C CYS A 103 1.98 20.27 3.12
N GLN A 104 2.68 19.28 2.56
CA GLN A 104 2.48 18.85 1.17
C GLN A 104 1.20 18.01 0.95
N MET A 105 0.42 17.76 2.01
CA MET A 105 -0.88 17.08 1.93
C MET A 105 -2.06 18.05 2.06
N CYS A 106 -2.11 18.86 3.13
CA CYS A 106 -3.23 19.76 3.40
C CYS A 106 -2.98 21.23 3.05
N GLY A 107 -1.76 21.60 2.69
CA GLY A 107 -1.43 22.98 2.28
C GLY A 107 -1.28 24.00 3.42
N ARG A 108 -1.59 23.64 4.67
CA ARG A 108 -1.35 24.46 5.88
C ARG A 108 0.14 24.81 6.02
N THR A 109 0.45 25.95 6.64
CA THR A 109 1.82 26.46 6.80
C THR A 109 2.23 26.52 8.26
N VAL A 110 3.53 26.35 8.54
CA VAL A 110 4.11 26.42 9.89
C VAL A 110 3.75 27.76 10.55
N ASP A 111 3.91 28.88 9.84
CA ASP A 111 3.70 30.22 10.40
C ASP A 111 2.23 30.61 10.52
N GLY A 112 1.38 30.15 9.59
CA GLY A 112 -0.03 30.55 9.51
C GLY A 112 -0.97 29.67 10.34
N ASP A 113 -0.62 28.38 10.49
CA ASP A 113 -1.49 27.38 11.12
C ASP A 113 -0.88 26.74 12.37
N ASP A 114 0.30 27.20 12.83
CA ASP A 114 1.06 26.65 13.96
C ASP A 114 1.24 25.12 13.90
N ILE A 115 1.58 24.61 12.70
CA ILE A 115 1.80 23.18 12.48
C ILE A 115 3.26 22.78 12.58
N LYS A 116 3.51 21.55 13.00
CA LYS A 116 4.84 20.91 12.94
C LYS A 116 4.92 19.96 11.75
N LEU A 117 5.94 20.14 10.91
CA LEU A 117 6.22 19.25 9.78
C LEU A 117 7.13 18.09 10.17
N GLN A 118 6.89 16.96 9.53
CA GLN A 118 7.72 15.77 9.59
C GLN A 118 7.86 15.16 8.20
N VAL A 119 8.99 14.48 7.96
CA VAL A 119 9.21 13.75 6.72
C VAL A 119 8.64 12.34 6.86
N ASP A 120 7.81 11.96 5.89
CA ASP A 120 7.17 10.65 5.81
C ASP A 120 7.33 10.09 4.39
N HIS A 121 6.98 8.82 4.19
CA HIS A 121 6.91 8.20 2.86
C HIS A 121 5.52 8.42 2.26
N ARG A 122 5.43 8.86 0.99
CA ARG A 122 4.16 8.94 0.26
C ARG A 122 3.50 7.56 0.19
N ILE A 123 4.25 6.59 -0.32
CA ILE A 123 3.93 5.17 -0.32
C ILE A 123 4.58 4.52 0.91
N PRO A 124 3.81 3.93 1.83
CA PRO A 124 4.33 3.20 2.98
C PRO A 124 5.35 2.12 2.61
N GLN A 125 6.37 1.98 3.44
CA GLN A 125 7.35 0.89 3.32
C GLN A 125 6.72 -0.50 3.44
N THR A 126 5.65 -0.62 4.22
CA THR A 126 4.89 -1.87 4.36
C THR A 126 4.26 -2.33 3.05
N TRP A 127 4.12 -1.43 2.07
CA TRP A 127 3.61 -1.69 0.74
C TRP A 127 4.71 -1.62 -0.34
N GLY A 128 5.99 -1.69 0.06
CA GLY A 128 7.12 -1.64 -0.88
C GLY A 128 7.63 -0.23 -1.23
N GLY A 129 7.14 0.82 -0.57
CA GLY A 129 7.64 2.18 -0.81
C GLY A 129 9.12 2.36 -0.42
N LEU A 130 9.94 2.80 -1.36
CA LEU A 130 11.38 3.06 -1.16
C LEU A 130 11.64 4.37 -0.41
N THR A 131 12.78 4.49 0.26
CA THR A 131 13.28 5.69 0.93
C THR A 131 14.15 6.53 -0.01
N VAL A 132 13.51 6.98 -1.08
CA VAL A 132 14.07 7.88 -2.10
C VAL A 132 13.32 9.21 -2.07
N ASP A 133 13.97 10.30 -2.48
CA ASP A 133 13.42 11.66 -2.35
C ASP A 133 12.05 11.80 -3.02
N GLU A 134 11.82 11.09 -4.13
CA GLU A 134 10.57 11.07 -4.90
C GLU A 134 9.40 10.46 -4.10
N ASN A 135 9.70 9.50 -3.23
CA ASN A 135 8.72 8.87 -2.34
C ASN A 135 8.69 9.52 -0.95
N LEU A 136 9.47 10.58 -0.70
CA LEU A 136 9.42 11.33 0.55
C LEU A 136 8.65 12.63 0.38
N TRP A 137 8.04 13.08 1.48
CA TRP A 137 7.36 14.37 1.55
C TRP A 137 7.31 14.91 2.98
N ALA A 138 7.17 16.22 3.12
CA ALA A 138 6.95 16.89 4.39
C ALA A 138 5.46 17.10 4.63
N ILE A 139 4.92 16.46 5.66
CA ILE A 139 3.51 16.57 6.06
C ILE A 139 3.40 16.94 7.53
N CYS A 140 2.29 17.56 7.93
CA CYS A 140 2.06 17.89 9.33
C CYS A 140 1.75 16.64 10.16
N VAL A 141 1.97 16.71 11.48
CA VAL A 141 1.70 15.59 12.41
C VAL A 141 0.27 15.06 12.26
N GLN A 142 -0.73 15.95 12.13
CA GLN A 142 -2.13 15.57 11.95
C GLN A 142 -2.35 14.78 10.64
N CYS A 143 -1.81 15.25 9.52
CA CYS A 143 -1.89 14.56 8.23
C CYS A 143 -1.19 13.21 8.27
N ASN A 144 -0.03 13.11 8.94
CA ASN A 144 0.66 11.84 9.10
C ASN A 144 -0.15 10.82 9.91
N HIS A 145 -0.78 11.27 11.00
CA HIS A 145 -1.66 10.39 11.78
C HIS A 145 -2.85 9.92 10.96
N GLY A 146 -3.53 10.83 10.27
CA GLY A 146 -4.65 10.50 9.38
C GLY A 146 -4.25 9.50 8.30
N LYS A 147 -3.12 9.73 7.62
CA LYS A 147 -2.56 8.80 6.62
C LYS A 147 -2.28 7.42 7.20
N ARG A 148 -1.69 7.35 8.40
CA ARG A 148 -1.43 6.07 9.06
C ARG A 148 -2.72 5.34 9.40
N ASP A 149 -3.73 6.04 9.90
CA ASP A 149 -4.99 5.43 10.29
C ASP A 149 -5.79 4.96 9.08
N PHE A 150 -5.78 5.75 8.01
CA PHE A 150 -6.31 5.37 6.70
C PHE A 150 -5.65 4.11 6.14
N PHE A 151 -4.32 4.00 6.19
CA PHE A 151 -3.63 2.82 5.66
C PHE A 151 -3.74 1.55 6.50
N LYS A 152 -4.23 1.63 7.75
CA LYS A 152 -4.43 0.43 8.60
C LYS A 152 -5.57 -0.46 8.12
N SER A 153 -6.50 0.05 7.31
CA SER A 153 -7.64 -0.72 6.81
C SER A 153 -7.28 -1.65 5.65
N PHE A 154 -6.07 -1.54 5.08
CA PHE A 154 -5.66 -2.33 3.92
C PHE A 154 -4.70 -3.47 4.31
N ASP A 155 -4.80 -4.60 3.60
CA ASP A 155 -3.81 -5.67 3.72
C ASP A 155 -2.47 -5.24 3.07
N PRO A 156 -1.33 -5.31 3.78
CA PRO A 156 -0.07 -4.85 3.22
C PRO A 156 0.45 -5.66 2.02
N ALA A 157 0.16 -6.95 1.93
CA ALA A 157 0.60 -7.78 0.81
C ALA A 157 -0.20 -7.44 -0.44
N GLU A 158 -1.52 -7.32 -0.31
CA GLU A 158 -2.41 -6.86 -1.37
C GLU A 158 -1.98 -5.50 -1.93
N MET A 159 -1.72 -4.53 -1.03
CA MET A 159 -1.31 -3.19 -1.44
C MET A 159 0.06 -3.15 -2.11
N ALA A 160 1.00 -4.01 -1.70
CA ALA A 160 2.32 -4.09 -2.31
C ALA A 160 2.23 -4.52 -3.78
N GLU A 161 1.35 -5.47 -4.10
CA GLU A 161 1.09 -5.89 -5.48
C GLU A 161 0.48 -4.75 -6.30
N LEU A 162 -0.48 -4.02 -5.74
CA LEU A 162 -1.18 -2.93 -6.44
C LEU A 162 -0.30 -1.72 -6.70
N ILE A 163 0.61 -1.40 -5.80
CA ILE A 163 1.50 -0.23 -5.94
C ILE A 163 2.51 -0.37 -7.07
N ALA A 164 2.96 -1.60 -7.35
CA ALA A 164 3.87 -1.87 -8.45
C ALA A 164 3.24 -1.59 -9.83
N ILE A 165 1.91 -1.57 -9.91
CA ILE A 165 1.18 -1.38 -11.16
C ILE A 165 1.10 0.12 -11.49
N GLU A 166 1.59 0.50 -12.66
CA GLU A 166 1.57 1.90 -13.11
C GLU A 166 0.20 2.35 -13.61
N SER A 167 -0.48 1.48 -14.36
CA SER A 167 -1.78 1.78 -14.95
C SER A 167 -2.87 1.84 -13.88
N VAL A 168 -3.58 2.98 -13.80
CA VAL A 168 -4.74 3.13 -12.92
C VAL A 168 -5.81 2.09 -13.23
N HIS A 169 -6.04 1.80 -14.53
CA HIS A 169 -6.96 0.76 -14.98
C HIS A 169 -6.59 -0.59 -14.41
N GLU A 170 -5.33 -0.99 -14.56
CA GLU A 170 -4.87 -2.29 -14.11
C GLU A 170 -4.88 -2.37 -12.58
N ARG A 171 -4.53 -1.30 -11.86
CA ARG A 171 -4.67 -1.24 -10.39
C ARG A 171 -6.10 -1.52 -9.95
N ILE A 172 -7.06 -0.78 -10.51
CA ILE A 172 -8.48 -0.96 -10.17
C ILE A 172 -8.94 -2.39 -10.53
N ALA A 173 -8.56 -2.90 -11.70
CA ALA A 173 -8.93 -4.24 -12.15
C ALA A 173 -8.37 -5.33 -11.23
N ARG A 174 -7.10 -5.24 -10.85
CA ARG A 174 -6.44 -6.21 -9.95
C ARG A 174 -7.02 -6.15 -8.55
N PHE A 175 -7.31 -4.95 -8.04
CA PHE A 175 -7.97 -4.79 -6.74
C PHE A 175 -9.36 -5.45 -6.71
N LEU A 176 -10.15 -5.26 -7.76
CA LEU A 176 -11.44 -5.93 -7.89
C LEU A 176 -11.30 -7.45 -8.07
N LYS A 177 -10.22 -7.92 -8.70
CA LYS A 177 -9.90 -9.35 -8.82
C LYS A 177 -9.52 -9.97 -7.48
N MET A 178 -8.81 -9.25 -6.63
CA MET A 178 -8.49 -9.68 -5.25
C MET A 178 -9.75 -9.87 -4.40
N HIS A 179 -10.83 -9.16 -4.73
CA HIS A 179 -12.15 -9.24 -4.11
C HIS A 179 -13.21 -9.87 -5.05
N GLU A 180 -12.79 -10.81 -5.91
CA GLU A 180 -13.69 -11.40 -6.90
C GLU A 180 -14.92 -12.04 -6.25
N GLY A 181 -16.11 -11.70 -6.75
CA GLY A 181 -17.37 -12.15 -6.17
C GLY A 181 -17.89 -11.33 -4.98
N GLU A 182 -17.11 -10.39 -4.44
CA GLU A 182 -17.50 -9.54 -3.31
C GLU A 182 -17.91 -8.13 -3.74
N TRP A 183 -18.66 -7.44 -2.88
CA TRP A 183 -18.98 -6.02 -3.08
C TRP A 183 -17.89 -5.14 -2.47
N VAL A 184 -17.33 -4.26 -3.30
CA VAL A 184 -16.29 -3.29 -2.92
C VAL A 184 -16.86 -1.89 -3.00
N ASP A 185 -16.75 -1.13 -1.91
CA ASP A 185 -17.23 0.25 -1.83
C ASP A 185 -16.41 1.21 -2.71
N SER A 186 -17.07 2.27 -3.19
CA SER A 186 -16.48 3.26 -4.09
C SER A 186 -15.27 4.00 -3.51
N ASP A 187 -15.27 4.25 -2.20
CA ASP A 187 -14.18 4.93 -1.50
C ASP A 187 -12.91 4.07 -1.52
N LYS A 188 -13.01 2.77 -1.27
CA LYS A 188 -11.87 1.86 -1.40
C LYS A 188 -11.26 1.88 -2.81
N ILE A 189 -12.10 1.89 -3.85
CA ILE A 189 -11.62 1.95 -5.23
C ILE A 189 -10.94 3.29 -5.53
N GLU A 190 -11.51 4.39 -5.02
CA GLU A 190 -10.92 5.72 -5.10
C GLU A 190 -9.53 5.73 -4.45
N ASP A 191 -9.41 5.18 -3.25
CA ASP A 191 -8.15 5.08 -2.50
C ASP A 191 -7.07 4.35 -3.30
N ILE A 192 -7.41 3.20 -3.91
CA ILE A 192 -6.51 2.44 -4.77
C ILE A 192 -6.13 3.20 -6.04
N ALA A 193 -7.08 3.89 -6.67
CA ALA A 193 -6.81 4.68 -7.85
C ALA A 193 -5.79 5.80 -7.55
N ASN A 194 -5.92 6.41 -6.36
CA ASN A 194 -5.14 7.53 -5.87
C ASN A 194 -3.83 7.14 -5.16
N VAL A 195 -3.53 5.85 -4.96
CA VAL A 195 -2.41 5.39 -4.11
C VAL A 195 -1.03 5.91 -4.53
N ARG A 196 -0.82 6.14 -5.83
CA ARG A 196 0.43 6.71 -6.37
C ARG A 196 0.32 8.21 -6.63
N GLU A 197 -0.76 8.62 -7.27
CA GLU A 197 -1.00 9.98 -7.72
C GLU A 197 -2.49 10.26 -7.69
N ARG A 198 -2.88 11.51 -7.42
CA ARG A 198 -4.28 11.92 -7.40
C ARG A 198 -4.93 11.70 -8.78
N GLN A 199 -6.03 10.96 -8.81
CA GLN A 199 -6.85 10.65 -9.98
C GLN A 199 -8.27 11.16 -9.76
N GLU A 200 -8.58 12.32 -10.32
CA GLU A 200 -9.93 12.91 -10.21
C GLU A 200 -10.98 12.12 -11.01
N ASP A 201 -10.57 11.40 -12.06
CA ASP A 201 -11.44 10.67 -12.99
C ASP A 201 -11.46 9.14 -12.76
N TRP A 202 -11.22 8.65 -11.54
CA TRP A 202 -11.15 7.21 -11.28
C TRP A 202 -12.43 6.46 -11.69
N GLN A 203 -13.60 7.09 -11.57
CA GLN A 203 -14.89 6.50 -11.98
C GLN A 203 -14.92 6.26 -13.49
N LYS A 204 -14.28 7.14 -14.28
CA LYS A 204 -14.14 6.96 -15.73
C LYS A 204 -13.26 5.74 -16.01
N ARG A 205 -12.11 5.63 -15.35
CA ARG A 205 -11.19 4.49 -15.48
C ARG A 205 -11.88 3.17 -15.15
N LEU A 206 -12.67 3.13 -14.08
CA LEU A 206 -13.50 1.97 -13.72
C LEU A 206 -14.58 1.65 -14.77
N ARG A 207 -15.20 2.65 -15.41
CA ARG A 207 -16.16 2.42 -16.51
C ARG A 207 -15.49 1.84 -17.75
N GLU A 208 -14.32 2.36 -18.10
CA GLU A 208 -13.55 1.92 -19.27
C GLU A 208 -13.09 0.45 -19.18
N LEU A 209 -12.93 -0.08 -17.96
CA LEU A 209 -12.66 -1.51 -17.74
C LEU A 209 -13.77 -2.44 -18.28
N ARG A 210 -15.01 -1.94 -18.36
CA ARG A 210 -16.15 -2.68 -18.93
C ARG A 210 -16.23 -2.60 -20.45
N TYR A 211 -15.36 -1.82 -21.09
CA TYR A 211 -15.39 -1.72 -22.55
C TYR A 211 -15.12 -3.09 -23.18
N PRO A 212 -15.71 -3.42 -24.33
CA PRO A 212 -15.53 -4.75 -24.92
C PRO A 212 -14.09 -5.07 -25.31
N VAL A 213 -13.27 -4.05 -25.55
CA VAL A 213 -11.82 -4.19 -25.78
C VAL A 213 -11.01 -4.60 -24.54
N VAL A 214 -11.62 -4.54 -23.35
CA VAL A 214 -11.08 -5.03 -22.07
C VAL A 214 -11.88 -6.25 -21.59
N GLY A 215 -13.21 -6.10 -21.50
CA GLY A 215 -14.15 -7.21 -21.32
C GLY A 215 -14.44 -7.61 -19.88
N LEU A 216 -14.10 -6.80 -18.88
CA LEU A 216 -14.47 -7.10 -17.49
C LEU A 216 -15.97 -6.90 -17.27
N ASP A 217 -16.59 -7.84 -16.56
CA ASP A 217 -17.96 -7.70 -16.10
C ASP A 217 -17.97 -7.21 -14.64
N ILE A 218 -18.42 -5.96 -14.46
CA ILE A 218 -18.40 -5.29 -13.16
C ILE A 218 -19.79 -4.73 -12.89
N GLU A 219 -20.51 -5.34 -11.96
CA GLU A 219 -21.79 -4.83 -11.49
C GLU A 219 -21.62 -3.57 -10.63
N THR A 220 -22.68 -2.78 -10.53
CA THR A 220 -22.74 -1.61 -9.64
C THR A 220 -24.10 -1.50 -8.99
N THR A 221 -24.11 -1.14 -7.71
CA THR A 221 -25.34 -0.77 -6.99
C THR A 221 -25.05 0.37 -6.02
N ARG A 222 -26.11 0.95 -5.46
CA ARG A 222 -26.03 1.99 -4.44
C ARG A 222 -26.69 1.53 -3.15
N TYR A 223 -26.22 2.05 -2.04
CA TYR A 223 -26.83 1.86 -0.73
C TYR A 223 -26.70 3.13 0.09
N THR A 224 -27.53 3.26 1.12
CA THR A 224 -27.46 4.35 2.09
C THR A 224 -26.77 3.82 3.34
N THR A 225 -25.72 4.50 3.80
CA THR A 225 -25.05 4.14 5.06
C THR A 225 -25.97 4.43 6.25
N GLU A 226 -25.64 3.88 7.42
CA GLU A 226 -26.38 4.16 8.66
C GLU A 226 -26.46 5.65 8.99
N GLN A 227 -25.45 6.42 8.55
CA GLN A 227 -25.37 7.87 8.71
C GLN A 227 -26.11 8.66 7.62
N GLY A 228 -26.80 7.99 6.70
CA GLY A 228 -27.62 8.61 5.66
C GLY A 228 -26.89 8.96 4.35
N PHE A 229 -25.62 8.58 4.19
CA PHE A 229 -24.88 8.88 2.95
C PHE A 229 -25.16 7.84 1.87
N VAL A 230 -25.43 8.29 0.65
CA VAL A 230 -25.53 7.37 -0.49
C VAL A 230 -24.13 7.02 -1.00
N ARG A 231 -23.80 5.73 -1.02
CA ARG A 231 -22.53 5.19 -1.53
C ARG A 231 -22.80 4.26 -2.70
N SER A 232 -21.83 4.17 -3.61
CA SER A 232 -21.85 3.18 -4.68
C SER A 232 -20.91 2.04 -4.30
N ARG A 233 -21.23 0.83 -4.72
CA ARG A 233 -20.36 -0.34 -4.58
C ARG A 233 -20.33 -1.12 -5.89
N TYR A 234 -19.26 -1.85 -6.10
CA TYR A 234 -18.94 -2.54 -7.33
C TYR A 234 -18.55 -3.98 -7.05
N LYS A 235 -18.89 -4.88 -7.95
CA LYS A 235 -18.56 -6.30 -7.82
C LYS A 235 -18.05 -6.80 -9.15
N LEU A 236 -16.85 -7.39 -9.15
CA LEU A 236 -16.36 -8.13 -10.31
C LEU A 236 -17.11 -9.46 -10.40
N VAL A 237 -17.83 -9.64 -11.51
CA VAL A 237 -18.59 -10.86 -11.82
C VAL A 237 -17.82 -11.78 -12.74
N LYS A 238 -17.11 -11.21 -13.71
CA LYS A 238 -16.29 -11.97 -14.67
C LYS A 238 -14.98 -11.27 -14.95
N TRP A 239 -13.89 -11.98 -14.70
CA TRP A 239 -12.54 -11.56 -15.10
C TRP A 239 -12.31 -11.75 -16.61
N ALA A 240 -11.58 -10.80 -17.19
CA ALA A 240 -10.96 -10.88 -18.50
C ALA A 240 -9.50 -10.43 -18.36
N ASP A 241 -8.56 -11.16 -18.97
CA ASP A 241 -7.15 -10.79 -18.87
C ASP A 241 -6.88 -9.46 -19.58
N LEU A 242 -6.30 -8.52 -18.85
CA LEU A 242 -5.97 -7.20 -19.39
C LEU A 242 -4.82 -7.33 -20.40
N PRO A 243 -5.02 -6.92 -21.67
CA PRO A 243 -3.93 -6.87 -22.65
C PRO A 243 -2.82 -5.92 -22.19
N SER A 244 -1.57 -6.20 -22.56
CA SER A 244 -0.44 -5.31 -22.23
C SER A 244 -0.62 -3.90 -22.81
N ASN A 245 -1.32 -3.78 -23.94
CA ASN A 245 -1.69 -2.53 -24.59
C ASN A 245 -3.10 -2.02 -24.24
N HIS A 246 -3.70 -2.45 -23.12
CA HIS A 246 -5.08 -2.10 -22.72
C HIS A 246 -5.37 -0.60 -22.78
N GLN A 247 -4.44 0.26 -22.37
CA GLN A 247 -4.64 1.72 -22.43
C GLN A 247 -4.80 2.23 -23.86
N GLN A 248 -4.07 1.66 -24.83
CA GLN A 248 -4.19 2.03 -26.25
C GLN A 248 -5.53 1.56 -26.81
N LEU A 249 -5.96 0.34 -26.44
CA LEU A 249 -7.24 -0.21 -26.85
C LEU A 249 -8.41 0.62 -26.31
N ILE A 250 -8.36 1.02 -25.04
CA ILE A 250 -9.35 1.92 -24.42
C ILE A 250 -9.40 3.26 -25.16
N ARG A 251 -8.25 3.88 -25.44
CA ARG A 251 -8.18 5.14 -26.22
C ARG A 251 -8.74 4.97 -27.63
N ALA A 252 -8.45 3.86 -28.29
CA ALA A 252 -8.98 3.55 -29.61
C ALA A 252 -10.50 3.39 -29.57
N TRP A 253 -11.04 2.70 -28.55
CA TRP A 253 -12.47 2.55 -28.34
C TRP A 253 -13.17 3.88 -28.00
N ASP A 254 -12.55 4.78 -27.25
CA ASP A 254 -13.11 6.12 -26.99
C ASP A 254 -13.26 6.95 -28.27
N ASN A 255 -12.42 6.69 -29.29
CA ASN A 255 -12.57 7.32 -30.60
C ASN A 255 -13.75 6.72 -31.38
N LYS A 256 -14.87 7.45 -31.40
CA LYS A 256 -16.12 7.04 -32.10
C LYS A 256 -15.92 6.62 -33.55
N LYS A 257 -14.94 7.20 -34.28
CA LYS A 257 -14.66 6.86 -35.69
C LYS A 257 -14.07 5.46 -35.83
N LYS A 258 -13.33 4.97 -34.83
CA LYS A 258 -12.68 3.65 -34.83
C LYS A 258 -13.59 2.53 -34.33
N ARG A 259 -14.68 2.85 -33.63
CA ARG A 259 -15.59 1.85 -33.02
C ARG A 259 -16.18 0.84 -34.02
N PRO A 260 -16.64 1.22 -35.23
CA PRO A 260 -17.22 0.25 -36.16
C PRO A 260 -16.21 -0.84 -36.57
N GLU A 261 -14.97 -0.43 -36.86
CA GLU A 261 -13.89 -1.35 -37.20
C GLU A 261 -13.53 -2.26 -36.02
N ILE A 262 -13.40 -1.70 -34.82
CA ILE A 262 -13.07 -2.48 -33.61
C ILE A 262 -14.20 -3.46 -33.26
N LYS A 263 -15.47 -3.05 -33.39
CA LYS A 263 -16.63 -3.93 -33.21
C LYS A 263 -16.58 -5.13 -34.16
N LEU A 264 -16.30 -4.88 -35.43
CA LEU A 264 -16.14 -5.93 -36.45
C LEU A 264 -15.01 -6.90 -36.07
N GLN A 265 -13.85 -6.37 -35.63
CA GLN A 265 -12.71 -7.18 -35.20
C GLN A 265 -13.02 -8.06 -33.98
N LEU A 266 -13.86 -7.56 -33.06
CA LEU A 266 -14.28 -8.28 -31.85
C LEU A 266 -15.49 -9.20 -32.07
N GLY A 267 -16.07 -9.22 -33.27
CA GLY A 267 -17.30 -9.97 -33.56
C GLY A 267 -18.53 -9.47 -32.80
N ILE A 268 -18.56 -8.17 -32.46
CA ILE A 268 -19.65 -7.53 -31.74
C ILE A 268 -20.54 -6.83 -32.76
N ALA A 269 -21.83 -7.20 -32.80
CA ALA A 269 -22.83 -6.55 -33.67
C ALA A 269 -22.99 -5.04 -33.40
#